data_AF-A0AAN9R720-F1
#
_entry.id   AF-A0AAN9R720-F1
#
_cell.length_a   1.000
_cell.length_b   1.000
_cell.length_c   1.000
_cell.angle_alpha   90.00
_cell.angle_beta   90.00
_cell.angle_gamma   90.00
#
_symmetry.space_group_name_H-M   'P 1'
#
loop_
_entity.id
_entity.type
_entity.pdbx_description
1 polymer ?
#
loop_
_entity_poly.entity_id
_entity_poly.type
_entity_poly.pdbx_seq_one_letter_code
_entity_poly.pdbx_strand_id
1 'polypeptide(L)'
;MASSTFAARTISPFSLKLAATSQRSSLTTLSNTTLLPFTSSHSSLSKSLKLSTSSQYSNLSFPQKSFTCRSQAERTSDSAKVQELSVYEINERDRGSPAYLRLSQKTTNSLGDLIPFSNKLYSGCLQKRVGITAGICVLIQNKAEKKGDMYEAIYSFYFGDYGHISVQGSYLTYENTYLAVTGGSGIFEGVYGQVKLHQLVFPFKLFYTFYLKGIKDLPQELLSKPVDPSPDVEPSQAAKACEPDAVISGFTN
;
A
#
# COMPACT_ATOMS: atom_id res chain seq x y z
N MET A 1 64.12 -14.60 37.34
CA MET A 1 64.79 -14.49 36.02
C MET A 1 63.78 -13.83 35.07
N ALA A 2 63.62 -12.49 35.17
CA ALA A 2 64.11 -11.47 34.23
C ALA A 2 63.32 -11.50 32.89
N SER A 3 62.27 -10.70 32.66
CA SER A 3 62.12 -9.24 32.55
C SER A 3 62.76 -8.63 31.29
N SER A 4 61.91 -8.14 30.38
CA SER A 4 62.23 -7.05 29.45
C SER A 4 60.98 -6.22 29.17
N THR A 5 61.01 -5.00 29.71
CA THR A 5 60.13 -3.85 29.53
C THR A 5 60.29 -3.22 28.14
N PHE A 6 59.25 -2.55 27.61
CA PHE A 6 59.23 -1.09 27.36
C PHE A 6 57.88 -0.64 26.76
N ALA A 7 57.62 0.65 26.97
CA ALA A 7 56.31 1.27 27.15
C ALA A 7 55.77 2.04 25.94
N ALA A 8 54.50 2.43 26.07
CA ALA A 8 53.70 3.21 25.14
C ALA A 8 54.24 4.63 24.83
N ARG A 9 53.95 5.12 23.61
CA ARG A 9 53.92 6.55 23.30
C ARG A 9 52.67 6.91 22.50
N THR A 10 51.93 7.84 23.10
CA THR A 10 50.80 8.62 22.61
C THR A 10 51.25 9.64 21.57
N ILE A 11 50.49 9.83 20.48
CA ILE A 11 50.57 11.04 19.65
C ILE A 11 49.15 11.59 19.47
N SER A 12 49.03 12.85 19.85
CA SER A 12 47.88 13.75 19.94
C SER A 12 47.42 14.29 18.57
N PRO A 13 46.20 14.86 18.48
CA PRO A 13 45.58 15.27 17.22
C PRO A 13 46.07 16.65 16.77
N PHE A 14 46.25 16.81 15.46
CA PHE A 14 46.46 18.11 14.84
C PHE A 14 45.15 18.92 14.81
N SER A 15 45.17 20.07 15.50
CA SER A 15 44.22 21.17 15.35
C SER A 15 44.79 22.21 14.38
N LEU A 16 43.96 22.73 13.47
CA LEU A 16 44.22 23.98 12.77
C LEU A 16 43.06 24.96 13.04
N LYS A 17 43.40 26.04 13.75
CA LYS A 17 42.71 27.33 13.90
C LYS A 17 43.81 28.36 13.58
N LEU A 18 43.64 29.54 12.98
CA LEU A 18 42.55 30.51 12.87
C LEU A 18 43.06 31.61 11.89
N ALA A 19 42.19 32.32 11.16
CA ALA A 19 42.22 33.78 11.07
C ALA A 19 41.02 34.31 10.26
N ALA A 20 40.22 35.15 10.90
CA ALA A 20 39.17 35.95 10.30
C ALA A 20 39.70 37.37 10.04
N THR A 21 39.35 37.97 8.91
CA THR A 21 39.25 39.43 8.79
C THR A 21 38.13 39.83 7.83
N SER A 22 37.22 40.62 8.38
CA SER A 22 36.15 41.44 7.82
C SER A 22 36.52 42.19 6.51
N GLN A 23 35.59 42.21 5.54
CA GLN A 23 35.12 43.48 4.98
C GLN A 23 33.63 43.45 4.63
N ARG A 24 33.04 44.61 4.89
CA ARG A 24 31.65 44.99 4.97
C ARG A 24 31.40 45.90 3.77
N SER A 25 30.38 45.64 2.97
CA SER A 25 29.77 46.68 2.13
C SER A 25 28.28 46.43 1.98
N SER A 26 27.53 47.15 2.80
CA SER A 26 26.15 47.54 2.59
C SER A 26 26.01 48.39 1.33
N LEU A 27 24.97 48.17 0.53
CA LEU A 27 23.99 49.22 0.20
C LEU A 27 22.77 48.63 -0.51
N THR A 28 21.64 49.03 0.05
CA THR A 28 20.25 48.90 -0.36
C THR A 28 19.95 49.55 -1.71
N THR A 29 19.03 48.99 -2.50
CA THR A 29 17.80 49.67 -2.95
C THR A 29 16.83 48.69 -3.63
N LEU A 30 15.64 48.60 -3.03
CA LEU A 30 14.29 48.54 -3.63
C LEU A 30 14.15 48.12 -5.10
N SER A 31 13.37 47.08 -5.33
CA SER A 31 12.40 47.01 -6.43
C SER A 31 11.32 45.96 -6.11
N ASN A 32 10.10 46.45 -5.97
CA ASN A 32 8.88 45.66 -5.83
C ASN A 32 8.69 44.77 -7.07
N THR A 33 8.61 43.46 -6.89
CA THR A 33 7.90 42.60 -7.85
C THR A 33 6.65 42.09 -7.16
N THR A 34 5.57 42.79 -7.49
CA THR A 34 4.19 42.51 -7.14
C THR A 34 3.83 41.04 -7.34
N LEU A 35 3.37 40.42 -6.25
CA LEU A 35 2.49 39.25 -6.27
C LEU A 35 1.34 39.54 -7.24
N LEU A 36 1.20 38.72 -8.27
CA LEU A 36 0.01 38.73 -9.14
C LEU A 36 -1.16 38.14 -8.34
N PRO A 37 -2.24 38.89 -8.07
CA PRO A 37 -3.45 38.29 -7.55
C PRO A 37 -4.12 37.46 -8.66
N PHE A 38 -4.34 36.19 -8.40
CA PHE A 38 -5.29 35.38 -9.17
C PHE A 38 -6.69 35.98 -8.96
N THR A 39 -7.13 36.81 -9.90
CA THR A 39 -8.51 37.31 -9.93
C THR A 39 -9.41 36.20 -10.46
N SER A 40 -10.03 35.45 -9.54
CA SER A 40 -11.19 34.60 -9.85
C SER A 40 -12.40 35.51 -10.08
N SER A 41 -12.58 35.96 -11.32
CA SER A 41 -13.83 36.60 -11.74
C SER A 41 -14.89 35.51 -11.93
N HIS A 42 -15.77 35.40 -10.94
CA HIS A 42 -17.06 34.73 -11.09
C HIS A 42 -17.86 35.43 -12.20
N SER A 43 -18.06 34.76 -13.33
CA SER A 43 -19.18 35.05 -14.22
C SER A 43 -20.10 33.83 -14.26
N SER A 44 -21.12 33.86 -13.42
CA SER A 44 -22.28 32.98 -13.52
C SER A 44 -23.01 33.26 -14.83
N LEU A 45 -22.77 32.43 -15.84
CA LEU A 45 -23.59 32.40 -17.06
C LEU A 45 -24.50 31.17 -16.99
N SER A 46 -25.66 31.39 -16.38
CA SER A 46 -26.81 30.50 -16.50
C SER A 46 -27.32 30.54 -17.93
N LYS A 47 -26.88 29.60 -18.76
CA LYS A 47 -27.59 29.27 -20.01
C LYS A 47 -28.27 27.93 -19.83
N SER A 48 -29.58 27.98 -19.62
CA SER A 48 -30.42 26.79 -19.71
C SER A 48 -30.40 26.31 -21.16
N LEU A 49 -29.92 25.08 -21.36
CA LEU A 49 -30.05 24.41 -22.65
C LEU A 49 -31.49 23.92 -22.76
N LYS A 50 -32.32 24.70 -23.45
CA LYS A 50 -33.65 24.27 -23.90
C LYS A 50 -33.47 23.28 -25.05
N LEU A 51 -33.74 22.01 -24.80
CA LEU A 51 -33.83 20.99 -25.83
C LEU A 51 -35.11 21.24 -26.65
N SER A 52 -34.96 21.75 -27.87
CA SER A 52 -36.06 21.86 -28.83
C SER A 52 -35.98 20.70 -29.81
N THR A 53 -37.00 19.87 -29.80
CA THR A 53 -37.28 18.85 -30.81
C THR A 53 -37.69 19.55 -32.10
N SER A 54 -36.90 19.36 -33.16
CA SER A 54 -37.39 19.55 -34.52
C SER A 54 -36.91 18.38 -35.38
N SER A 55 -37.88 17.67 -35.93
CA SER A 55 -37.70 16.72 -37.00
C SER A 55 -37.49 17.49 -38.31
N GLN A 56 -36.59 16.98 -39.15
CA GLN A 56 -36.85 16.61 -40.56
C GLN A 56 -35.55 16.55 -41.37
N TYR A 57 -35.33 15.35 -41.92
CA TYR A 57 -34.69 15.01 -43.19
C TYR A 57 -33.39 15.72 -43.61
N SER A 58 -32.30 14.95 -43.66
CA SER A 58 -31.43 14.94 -44.85
C SER A 58 -30.63 13.63 -44.93
N ASN A 59 -30.69 13.03 -46.12
CA ASN A 59 -30.08 11.76 -46.49
C ASN A 59 -28.57 11.91 -46.63
N LEU A 60 -27.80 11.21 -45.79
CA LEU A 60 -26.38 10.90 -46.03
C LEU A 60 -26.11 9.48 -45.49
N SER A 61 -26.05 8.53 -46.40
CA SER A 61 -25.80 7.11 -46.15
C SER A 61 -24.31 6.86 -45.86
N PHE A 62 -23.95 6.84 -44.59
CA PHE A 62 -22.72 6.22 -44.09
C PHE A 62 -23.09 4.91 -43.36
N PRO A 63 -22.32 3.82 -43.52
CA PRO A 63 -22.60 2.59 -42.81
C PRO A 63 -22.31 2.76 -41.31
N GLN A 64 -23.34 3.10 -40.54
CA GLN A 64 -23.31 3.00 -39.08
C GLN A 64 -23.15 1.52 -38.71
N LYS A 65 -21.91 1.12 -38.37
CA LYS A 65 -21.69 -0.10 -37.60
C LYS A 65 -22.30 0.12 -36.22
N SER A 66 -23.53 -0.35 -36.03
CA SER A 66 -24.15 -0.48 -34.72
C SER A 66 -23.33 -1.46 -33.90
N PHE A 67 -22.64 -0.97 -32.88
CA PHE A 67 -22.07 -1.84 -31.85
C PHE A 67 -23.20 -2.24 -30.90
N THR A 68 -23.53 -3.52 -30.87
CA THR A 68 -24.39 -4.08 -29.83
C THR A 68 -23.51 -4.31 -28.60
N CYS A 69 -23.67 -3.48 -27.57
CA CYS A 69 -23.18 -3.83 -26.24
C CYS A 69 -24.02 -5.02 -25.74
N ARG A 70 -23.57 -6.24 -26.02
CA ARG A 70 -24.09 -7.42 -25.33
C ARG A 70 -23.62 -7.31 -23.88
N SER A 71 -24.54 -6.87 -23.02
CA SER A 71 -24.49 -7.16 -21.60
C SER A 71 -24.33 -8.69 -21.45
N GLN A 72 -23.14 -9.16 -21.11
CA GLN A 72 -22.92 -10.52 -20.62
C GLN A 72 -23.38 -10.61 -19.16
N ALA A 73 -24.59 -10.12 -18.87
CA ALA A 73 -25.29 -10.53 -17.66
C ALA A 73 -25.94 -11.89 -17.95
N GLU A 74 -25.14 -12.91 -18.25
CA GLU A 74 -25.50 -14.25 -17.80
C GLU A 74 -25.44 -14.20 -16.27
N ARG A 75 -26.56 -13.81 -15.66
CA ARG A 75 -26.77 -14.08 -14.25
C ARG A 75 -27.03 -15.57 -14.14
N THR A 76 -25.96 -16.37 -14.16
CA THR A 76 -26.00 -17.68 -13.53
C THR A 76 -26.26 -17.41 -12.07
N SER A 77 -27.50 -17.67 -11.66
CA SER A 77 -27.99 -17.69 -10.29
C SER A 77 -27.37 -18.85 -9.49
N ASP A 78 -26.07 -19.07 -9.64
CA ASP A 78 -25.30 -19.91 -8.73
C ASP A 78 -24.79 -18.99 -7.63
N SER A 79 -25.05 -19.35 -6.38
CA SER A 79 -24.35 -18.73 -5.25
C SER A 79 -22.86 -18.89 -5.51
N ALA A 80 -22.20 -17.82 -5.99
CA ALA A 80 -20.83 -17.88 -6.44
C ALA A 80 -19.94 -18.56 -5.38
N LYS A 81 -19.34 -19.70 -5.77
CA LYS A 81 -18.48 -20.52 -4.92
C LYS A 81 -17.46 -19.63 -4.23
N VAL A 82 -17.44 -19.67 -2.90
CA VAL A 82 -16.47 -18.94 -2.08
C VAL A 82 -15.26 -19.84 -1.87
N GLN A 83 -14.07 -19.31 -2.17
CA GLN A 83 -12.81 -19.95 -1.88
C GLN A 83 -12.06 -19.15 -0.81
N GLU A 84 -11.59 -19.84 0.22
CA GLU A 84 -10.81 -19.23 1.28
C GLU A 84 -9.32 -19.30 0.96
N LEU A 85 -8.62 -18.17 1.12
CA LEU A 85 -7.17 -18.09 1.01
C LEU A 85 -6.64 -17.36 2.24
N SER A 86 -5.71 -17.99 2.95
CA SER A 86 -5.08 -17.41 4.13
C SER A 86 -3.62 -17.11 3.89
N VAL A 87 -3.17 -15.95 4.37
CA VAL A 87 -1.80 -15.47 4.23
C VAL A 87 -1.35 -14.70 5.47
N TYR A 88 -0.04 -14.70 5.69
CA TYR A 88 0.61 -13.90 6.72
C TYR A 88 1.39 -12.75 6.08
N GLU A 89 1.13 -11.54 6.55
CA GLU A 89 1.93 -10.36 6.21
C GLU A 89 2.86 -10.05 7.39
N ILE A 90 4.16 -9.98 7.09
CA ILE A 90 5.20 -9.81 8.10
C ILE A 90 6.16 -8.71 7.67
N ASN A 91 6.28 -7.70 8.53
CA ASN A 91 7.32 -6.69 8.41
C ASN A 91 8.59 -7.18 9.13
N GLU A 92 9.54 -7.69 8.35
CA GLU A 92 10.84 -8.14 8.84
C GLU A 92 11.86 -7.01 9.02
N ARG A 93 11.42 -5.75 8.89
CA ARG A 93 12.21 -4.53 9.12
C ARG A 93 13.40 -4.36 8.18
N ASP A 94 13.38 -5.04 7.04
CA ASP A 94 14.44 -5.05 6.04
C ASP A 94 14.07 -4.32 4.73
N ARG A 95 12.90 -3.66 4.68
CA ARG A 95 12.37 -2.97 3.49
C ARG A 95 12.28 -1.45 3.59
N GLY A 96 12.75 -0.86 4.70
CA GLY A 96 12.52 0.56 4.99
C GLY A 96 11.03 0.93 5.14
N SER A 97 10.18 -0.06 5.45
CA SER A 97 8.73 0.06 5.58
C SER A 97 8.30 -0.05 7.05
N PRO A 98 7.26 0.70 7.48
CA PRO A 98 6.56 1.72 6.72
C PRO A 98 7.34 3.04 6.64
N ALA A 99 7.04 3.88 5.65
CA ALA A 99 7.49 5.27 5.61
C ALA A 99 6.41 6.17 6.20
N TYR A 100 6.65 6.75 7.38
CA TYR A 100 5.66 7.62 8.02
C TYR A 100 5.83 9.07 7.58
N LEU A 101 4.91 9.57 6.75
CA LEU A 101 4.92 10.94 6.24
C LEU A 101 3.97 11.82 7.07
N ARG A 102 4.55 12.60 7.98
CA ARG A 102 3.82 13.44 8.94
C ARG A 102 3.37 14.78 8.35
N LEU A 103 2.49 14.70 7.36
CA LEU A 103 2.05 15.85 6.57
C LEU A 103 1.09 16.78 7.35
N SER A 104 0.46 16.29 8.41
CA SER A 104 -0.44 17.08 9.25
C SER A 104 0.27 18.18 10.05
N GLN A 105 1.60 18.08 10.21
CA GLN A 105 2.42 18.97 11.03
C GLN A 105 1.97 19.07 12.51
N LYS A 106 1.20 18.08 12.99
CA LYS A 106 0.72 18.01 14.37
C LYS A 106 1.57 17.05 15.20
N THR A 107 1.62 17.29 16.52
CA THR A 107 2.35 16.45 17.48
C THR A 107 1.68 15.11 17.76
N THR A 108 0.38 15.00 17.47
CA THR A 108 -0.38 13.76 17.47
C THR A 108 -0.71 13.33 16.05
N ASN A 109 -0.80 12.01 15.83
CA ASN A 109 -1.26 11.41 14.59
C ASN A 109 -2.59 12.08 14.18
N SER A 110 -2.64 12.66 12.98
CA SER A 110 -3.79 13.44 12.55
C SER A 110 -4.15 13.23 11.08
N LEU A 111 -5.41 13.51 10.74
CA LEU A 111 -5.92 13.42 9.37
C LEU A 111 -4.94 14.02 8.35
N GLY A 112 -4.63 13.24 7.31
CA GLY A 112 -3.73 13.63 6.22
C GLY A 112 -2.30 13.12 6.35
N ASP A 113 -1.90 12.54 7.49
CA ASP A 113 -0.64 11.78 7.55
C ASP A 113 -0.74 10.55 6.63
N LEU A 114 0.33 10.28 5.88
CA LEU A 114 0.40 9.23 4.87
C LEU A 114 1.43 8.18 5.24
N ILE A 115 1.08 6.91 5.01
CA ILE A 115 1.93 5.78 5.37
C ILE A 115 2.02 4.83 4.17
N PRO A 116 2.91 5.11 3.20
CA PRO A 116 3.33 4.11 2.24
C PRO A 116 4.01 2.94 2.94
N PHE A 117 3.71 1.71 2.50
CA PHE A 117 4.27 0.51 3.10
C PHE A 117 4.43 -0.62 2.08
N SER A 118 5.35 -1.53 2.38
CA SER A 118 5.48 -2.82 1.73
C SER A 118 6.09 -3.84 2.69
N ASN A 119 5.39 -4.94 2.93
CA ASN A 119 5.82 -6.00 3.84
C ASN A 119 5.92 -7.34 3.09
N LYS A 120 6.60 -8.33 3.67
CA LYS A 120 6.71 -9.67 3.08
C LYS A 120 5.41 -10.43 3.27
N LEU A 121 5.06 -11.25 2.29
CA LEU A 121 3.85 -12.07 2.29
C LEU A 121 4.22 -13.55 2.26
N TYR A 122 3.61 -14.32 3.16
CA TYR A 122 3.80 -15.75 3.34
C TYR A 122 2.48 -16.51 3.20
N SER A 123 2.57 -17.78 2.78
CA SER A 123 1.41 -18.67 2.73
C SER A 123 0.79 -18.88 4.12
N GLY A 124 -0.48 -19.28 4.18
CA GLY A 124 -1.18 -19.53 5.44
C GLY A 124 -0.53 -20.60 6.32
N CYS A 125 0.19 -21.56 5.72
CA CYS A 125 0.93 -22.58 6.45
C CYS A 125 2.34 -22.12 6.91
N LEU A 126 2.74 -20.87 6.59
CA LEU A 126 4.03 -20.28 6.92
C LEU A 126 5.25 -21.00 6.33
N GLN A 127 5.03 -21.90 5.37
CA GLN A 127 6.10 -22.69 4.74
C GLN A 127 6.64 -22.09 3.45
N LYS A 128 5.94 -21.12 2.84
CA LYS A 128 6.36 -20.52 1.57
C LYS A 128 6.33 -19.00 1.60
N ARG A 129 7.38 -18.36 1.08
CA ARG A 129 7.37 -16.95 0.73
C ARG A 129 6.63 -16.78 -0.60
N VAL A 130 5.52 -16.05 -0.56
CA VAL A 130 4.63 -15.88 -1.72
C VAL A 130 4.80 -14.53 -2.41
N GLY A 131 5.17 -13.49 -1.67
CA GLY A 131 5.46 -12.21 -2.29
C GLY A 131 5.53 -11.04 -1.32
N ILE A 132 4.82 -9.95 -1.64
CA ILE A 132 4.75 -8.73 -0.83
C ILE A 132 3.34 -8.14 -0.79
N THR A 133 3.07 -7.35 0.23
CA THR A 133 2.08 -6.28 0.15
C THR A 133 2.75 -5.01 -0.37
N ALA A 134 2.00 -4.15 -1.07
CA ALA A 134 2.45 -2.81 -1.41
C ALA A 134 1.27 -1.86 -1.56
N GLY A 135 1.35 -0.70 -0.92
CA GLY A 135 0.35 0.36 -1.07
C GLY A 135 0.51 1.45 -0.03
N ILE A 136 -0.62 2.07 0.35
CA ILE A 136 -0.64 3.25 1.20
C ILE A 136 -1.80 3.19 2.19
N CYS A 137 -1.54 3.64 3.41
CA CYS A 137 -2.55 3.97 4.41
C CYS A 137 -2.65 5.49 4.55
N VAL A 138 -3.87 6.03 4.54
CA VAL A 138 -4.19 7.42 4.84
C VAL A 138 -4.75 7.47 6.25
N LEU A 139 -4.12 8.23 7.14
CA LEU A 139 -4.63 8.39 8.49
C LEU A 139 -5.93 9.19 8.46
N ILE A 140 -6.99 8.63 9.03
CA ILE A 140 -8.30 9.29 9.14
C ILE A 140 -8.46 9.93 10.52
N GLN A 141 -8.17 9.18 11.57
CA GLN A 141 -8.36 9.64 12.95
C GLN A 141 -7.47 8.88 13.92
N ASN A 142 -6.85 9.61 14.86
CA ASN A 142 -6.30 9.02 16.08
C ASN A 142 -7.40 8.87 17.13
N LYS A 143 -7.51 7.69 17.73
CA LYS A 143 -8.47 7.36 18.80
C LYS A 143 -7.72 7.14 20.11
N ALA A 144 -7.55 8.22 20.87
CA ALA A 144 -6.82 8.20 22.14
C ALA A 144 -7.41 7.18 23.14
N GLU A 145 -8.73 7.05 23.18
CA GLU A 145 -9.46 6.12 24.03
C GLU A 145 -9.21 4.64 23.69
N LYS A 146 -8.83 4.35 22.44
CA LYS A 146 -8.44 3.00 21.98
C LYS A 146 -6.93 2.81 21.92
N LYS A 147 -6.14 3.86 22.21
CA LYS A 147 -4.68 3.89 22.04
C LYS A 147 -4.24 3.43 20.65
N GLY A 148 -4.96 3.89 19.63
CA GLY A 148 -4.72 3.46 18.25
C GLY A 148 -5.24 4.42 17.21
N ASP A 149 -5.05 4.04 15.96
CA ASP A 149 -5.34 4.85 14.78
C ASP A 149 -6.32 4.14 13.85
N MET A 150 -7.08 4.94 13.12
CA MET A 150 -7.97 4.51 12.05
C MET A 150 -7.41 5.01 10.72
N TYR A 151 -7.13 4.07 9.83
CA TYR A 151 -6.62 4.34 8.48
C TYR A 151 -7.64 3.90 7.43
N GLU A 152 -7.66 4.61 6.31
CA GLU A 152 -8.16 4.09 5.04
C GLU A 152 -6.95 3.52 4.29
N ALA A 153 -7.00 2.24 3.93
CA ALA A 153 -5.92 1.52 3.29
C ALA A 153 -6.28 1.16 1.85
N ILE A 154 -5.34 1.38 0.92
CA ILE A 154 -5.44 1.00 -0.48
C ILE A 154 -4.12 0.33 -0.86
N TYR A 155 -4.16 -0.98 -1.14
CA TYR A 155 -2.95 -1.75 -1.38
C TYR A 155 -3.25 -3.07 -2.09
N SER A 156 -2.18 -3.73 -2.55
CA SER A 156 -2.27 -5.00 -3.25
C SER A 156 -1.39 -6.06 -2.61
N PHE A 157 -1.80 -7.32 -2.75
CA PHE A 157 -1.08 -8.52 -2.37
C PHE A 157 -0.54 -9.18 -3.63
N TYR A 158 0.79 -9.25 -3.76
CA TYR A 158 1.46 -9.83 -4.92
C TYR A 158 1.85 -11.28 -4.63
N PHE A 159 1.51 -12.17 -5.54
CA PHE A 159 1.73 -13.62 -5.46
C PHE A 159 2.61 -14.12 -6.61
N GLY A 160 3.67 -13.36 -6.94
CA GLY A 160 4.59 -13.72 -8.02
C GLY A 160 3.89 -13.96 -9.35
N ASP A 161 4.21 -15.07 -10.01
CA ASP A 161 3.65 -15.41 -11.33
C ASP A 161 2.13 -15.65 -11.31
N TYR A 162 1.52 -15.85 -10.14
CA TYR A 162 0.06 -16.01 -10.03
C TYR A 162 -0.70 -14.70 -10.25
N GLY A 163 -0.05 -13.55 -10.09
CA GLY A 163 -0.68 -12.24 -10.18
C GLY A 163 -0.87 -11.57 -8.81
N HIS A 164 -1.87 -10.70 -8.68
CA HIS A 164 -2.12 -9.96 -7.45
C HIS A 164 -3.61 -9.80 -7.14
N ILE A 165 -3.91 -9.50 -5.88
CA ILE A 165 -5.24 -9.12 -5.38
C ILE A 165 -5.16 -7.70 -4.83
N SER A 166 -6.08 -6.82 -5.24
CA SER A 166 -6.14 -5.44 -4.75
C SER A 166 -7.27 -5.25 -3.76
N VAL A 167 -7.01 -4.53 -2.67
CA VAL A 167 -7.97 -4.30 -1.59
C VAL A 167 -8.09 -2.83 -1.25
N GLN A 168 -9.26 -2.48 -0.70
CA GLN A 168 -9.52 -1.15 -0.16
C GLN A 168 -10.40 -1.24 1.08
N GLY A 169 -10.11 -0.42 2.10
CA GLY A 169 -11.00 -0.21 3.24
C GLY A 169 -10.28 0.11 4.54
N SER A 170 -11.00 -0.04 5.66
CA SER A 170 -10.51 0.38 6.97
C SER A 170 -9.43 -0.56 7.52
N TYR A 171 -8.33 0.02 7.97
CA TYR A 171 -7.34 -0.62 8.85
C TYR A 171 -7.36 0.05 10.22
N LEU A 172 -7.71 -0.70 11.26
CA LEU A 172 -7.77 -0.24 12.65
C LEU A 172 -6.65 -0.90 13.44
N THR A 173 -5.83 -0.12 14.13
CA THR A 173 -4.68 -0.68 14.87
C THR A 173 -5.07 -1.36 16.18
N TYR A 174 -6.36 -1.40 16.50
CA TYR A 174 -6.88 -1.82 17.81
C TYR A 174 -7.97 -2.90 17.70
N GLU A 175 -8.42 -3.26 16.50
CA GLU A 175 -9.40 -4.33 16.28
C GLU A 175 -9.33 -4.88 14.86
N ASN A 176 -9.94 -6.06 14.66
CA ASN A 176 -10.01 -6.71 13.35
C ASN A 176 -10.97 -5.97 12.42
N THR A 177 -10.68 -5.97 11.13
CA THR A 177 -11.52 -5.32 10.11
C THR A 177 -11.78 -6.24 8.92
N TYR A 178 -12.70 -5.80 8.06
CA TYR A 178 -12.86 -6.35 6.72
C TYR A 178 -12.55 -5.27 5.68
N LEU A 179 -11.78 -5.63 4.66
CA LEU A 179 -11.52 -4.80 3.49
C LEU A 179 -12.23 -5.41 2.29
N ALA A 180 -12.61 -4.56 1.34
CA ALA A 180 -13.18 -4.99 0.07
C ALA A 180 -12.07 -5.55 -0.83
N VAL A 181 -12.33 -6.70 -1.46
CA VAL A 181 -11.51 -7.18 -2.59
C VAL A 181 -12.04 -6.49 -3.85
N THR A 182 -11.21 -5.62 -4.42
CA THR A 182 -11.59 -4.71 -5.52
C THR A 182 -11.29 -5.28 -6.91
N GLY A 183 -10.51 -6.35 -6.98
CA GLY A 183 -10.08 -6.96 -8.23
C GLY A 183 -8.75 -7.68 -8.08
N GLY A 184 -8.25 -8.21 -9.19
CA GLY A 184 -6.96 -8.89 -9.26
C GLY A 184 -6.52 -9.15 -10.69
N SER A 185 -5.35 -9.76 -10.85
CA SER A 185 -4.76 -10.14 -12.13
C SER A 185 -4.31 -11.60 -12.13
N GLY A 186 -3.95 -12.14 -13.30
CA GLY A 186 -3.46 -13.51 -13.42
C GLY A 186 -4.55 -14.50 -13.04
N ILE A 187 -4.27 -15.43 -12.12
CA ILE A 187 -5.29 -16.38 -11.64
C ILE A 187 -6.42 -15.70 -10.86
N PHE A 188 -6.21 -14.45 -10.43
CA PHE A 188 -7.16 -13.64 -9.69
C PHE A 188 -7.93 -12.65 -10.58
N GLU A 189 -7.84 -12.76 -11.91
CA GLU A 189 -8.62 -11.93 -12.83
C GLU A 189 -10.13 -12.08 -12.56
N GLY A 190 -10.83 -10.96 -12.39
CA GLY A 190 -12.27 -10.93 -12.09
C GLY A 190 -12.64 -11.24 -10.63
N VAL A 191 -11.66 -11.39 -9.73
CA VAL A 191 -11.92 -11.70 -8.32
C VAL A 191 -12.67 -10.56 -7.61
N TYR A 192 -13.61 -10.93 -6.76
CA TYR A 192 -14.31 -10.01 -5.86
C TYR A 192 -14.62 -10.68 -4.53
N GLY A 193 -15.01 -9.90 -3.53
CA GLY A 193 -15.34 -10.39 -2.19
C GLY A 193 -14.83 -9.47 -1.09
N GLN A 194 -14.40 -10.08 0.02
CA GLN A 194 -13.85 -9.35 1.16
C GLN A 194 -12.69 -10.13 1.77
N VAL A 195 -11.84 -9.44 2.51
CA VAL A 195 -10.75 -10.04 3.27
C VAL A 195 -10.87 -9.61 4.73
N LYS A 196 -10.78 -10.57 5.64
CA LYS A 196 -10.66 -10.30 7.07
C LYS A 196 -9.20 -10.00 7.39
N LEU A 197 -8.94 -8.84 8.00
CA LEU A 197 -7.63 -8.47 8.55
C LEU A 197 -7.64 -8.74 10.05
N HIS A 198 -6.68 -9.54 10.51
CA HIS A 198 -6.42 -9.83 11.91
C HIS A 198 -5.01 -9.38 12.29
N GLN A 199 -4.91 -8.36 13.15
CA GLN A 199 -3.63 -7.91 13.66
C GLN A 199 -3.14 -8.79 14.82
N LEU A 200 -1.96 -9.39 14.67
CA LEU A 200 -1.39 -10.28 15.68
C LEU A 200 -0.40 -9.55 16.58
N VAL A 201 0.53 -8.84 15.95
CA VAL A 201 1.55 -8.03 16.64
C VAL A 201 1.64 -6.71 15.91
N PHE A 202 1.19 -5.62 16.56
CA PHE A 202 1.27 -4.29 15.96
C PHE A 202 2.71 -3.78 15.87
N PRO A 203 3.16 -3.17 14.75
CA PRO A 203 2.61 -3.20 13.39
C PRO A 203 3.28 -4.29 12.51
N PHE A 204 3.83 -5.35 13.10
CA PHE A 204 4.78 -6.25 12.43
C PHE A 204 4.18 -7.55 11.88
N LYS A 205 3.07 -8.05 12.45
CA LYS A 205 2.47 -9.33 12.03
C LYS A 205 0.97 -9.18 11.88
N LEU A 206 0.48 -9.46 10.67
CA LEU A 206 -0.94 -9.49 10.33
C LEU A 206 -1.27 -10.82 9.65
N PHE A 207 -2.50 -11.27 9.86
CA PHE A 207 -3.06 -12.46 9.25
C PHE A 207 -4.31 -12.10 8.47
N TYR A 208 -4.43 -12.63 7.26
CA TYR A 208 -5.55 -12.38 6.38
C TYR A 208 -6.27 -13.67 6.04
N THR A 209 -7.61 -13.61 6.00
CA THR A 209 -8.45 -14.63 5.38
C THR A 209 -9.29 -13.97 4.30
N PHE A 210 -8.98 -14.28 3.05
CA PHE A 210 -9.73 -13.84 1.89
C PHE A 210 -10.93 -14.76 1.67
N TYR A 211 -12.06 -14.17 1.31
CA TYR A 211 -13.27 -14.87 0.89
C TYR A 211 -13.52 -14.52 -0.58
N LEU A 212 -12.86 -15.26 -1.47
CA LEU A 212 -12.76 -14.95 -2.89
C LEU A 212 -13.91 -15.58 -3.69
N LYS A 213 -14.47 -14.81 -4.62
CA LYS A 213 -15.51 -15.22 -5.56
C LYS A 213 -15.11 -14.82 -6.98
N GLY A 214 -15.74 -15.44 -7.98
CA GLY A 214 -15.58 -15.06 -9.39
C GLY A 214 -14.35 -15.63 -10.09
N ILE A 215 -13.60 -16.52 -9.44
CA ILE A 215 -12.37 -17.12 -9.98
C ILE A 215 -12.44 -18.65 -10.02
N LYS A 216 -11.58 -19.25 -10.84
CA LYS A 216 -11.36 -20.70 -10.90
C LYS A 216 -10.74 -21.22 -9.61
N ASP A 217 -10.70 -22.54 -9.45
CA ASP A 217 -10.13 -23.18 -8.27
C ASP A 217 -8.67 -22.78 -8.07
N LEU A 218 -8.34 -22.37 -6.84
CA LEU A 218 -7.00 -21.94 -6.48
C LEU A 218 -6.00 -23.10 -6.55
N PRO A 219 -4.73 -22.84 -6.95
CA PRO A 219 -3.68 -23.85 -6.91
C PRO A 219 -3.49 -24.44 -5.51
N GLN A 220 -3.32 -25.76 -5.44
CA GLN A 220 -3.21 -26.49 -4.17
C GLN A 220 -2.09 -25.99 -3.27
N GLU A 221 -1.00 -25.48 -3.85
CA GLU A 221 0.12 -24.89 -3.13
C GLU A 221 -0.28 -23.70 -2.24
N LEU A 222 -1.28 -22.91 -2.67
CA LEU A 222 -1.83 -21.77 -1.91
C LEU A 222 -2.87 -22.19 -0.86
N LEU A 223 -3.38 -23.41 -0.93
CA LEU A 223 -4.48 -23.94 -0.10
C LEU A 223 -4.01 -24.85 1.05
N SER A 224 -2.72 -24.79 1.38
CA SER A 224 -2.19 -25.52 2.53
C SER A 224 -2.89 -25.11 3.82
N LYS A 225 -3.14 -26.08 4.73
CA LYS A 225 -3.83 -25.81 6.01
C LYS A 225 -3.13 -24.67 6.76
N PRO A 226 -3.84 -23.58 7.10
CA PRO A 226 -3.24 -22.46 7.79
C PRO A 226 -2.76 -22.84 9.20
N VAL A 227 -1.66 -22.24 9.63
CA VAL A 227 -1.25 -22.23 11.05
C VAL A 227 -2.16 -21.27 11.79
N ASP A 228 -2.61 -21.66 12.99
CA ASP A 228 -3.50 -20.83 13.80
C ASP A 228 -2.82 -19.50 14.16
N PRO A 229 -3.50 -18.36 13.96
CA PRO A 229 -2.91 -17.05 14.19
C PRO A 229 -2.64 -16.80 15.67
N SER A 230 -1.38 -16.57 16.01
CA SER A 230 -0.93 -16.16 17.35
C SER A 230 0.27 -15.19 17.26
N PRO A 231 0.62 -14.49 18.34
CA PRO A 231 1.80 -13.60 18.36
C PRO A 231 3.13 -14.31 18.04
N ASP A 232 3.23 -15.59 18.38
CA ASP A 232 4.46 -16.39 18.34
C ASP A 232 4.72 -17.07 17.00
N VAL A 233 3.77 -16.99 16.06
CA VAL A 233 3.93 -17.62 14.74
C VAL A 233 5.08 -16.97 13.96
N GLU A 234 5.85 -17.80 13.27
CA GLU A 234 7.01 -17.39 12.47
C GLU A 234 7.03 -18.19 11.16
N PRO A 235 7.45 -17.58 10.03
CA PRO A 235 7.72 -18.35 8.82
C PRO A 235 8.83 -19.35 9.04
N SER A 236 8.79 -20.45 8.29
CA SER A 236 9.85 -21.45 8.31
C SER A 236 11.20 -20.82 7.95
N GLN A 237 12.29 -21.40 8.47
CA GLN A 237 13.63 -20.90 8.16
C GLN A 237 13.91 -20.92 6.65
N ALA A 238 13.45 -21.97 5.96
CA ALA A 238 13.56 -22.08 4.50
C ALA A 238 12.80 -20.96 3.77
N ALA A 239 11.57 -20.64 4.20
CA ALA A 239 10.80 -19.55 3.60
C ALA A 239 11.44 -18.18 3.83
N LYS A 240 11.97 -17.94 5.04
CA LYS A 240 12.73 -16.71 5.37
C LYS A 240 13.99 -16.59 4.53
N ALA A 241 14.72 -17.69 4.35
CA ALA A 241 15.93 -17.77 3.52
C ALA A 241 15.64 -17.76 2.01
N CYS A 242 14.35 -17.81 1.61
CA CYS A 242 13.93 -17.89 0.22
C CYS A 242 14.53 -19.11 -0.51
N GLU A 243 14.62 -20.26 0.18
CA GLU A 243 15.08 -21.51 -0.42
C GLU A 243 14.17 -21.92 -1.60
N PRO A 244 14.70 -22.56 -2.67
CA PRO A 244 13.95 -22.80 -3.90
C PRO A 244 12.64 -23.59 -3.73
N ASP A 245 12.54 -24.47 -2.74
CA ASP A 245 11.34 -25.26 -2.42
C ASP A 245 10.36 -24.52 -1.48
N ALA A 246 10.83 -23.48 -0.79
CA ALA A 246 10.09 -22.66 0.17
C ALA A 246 9.70 -21.27 -0.40
N VAL A 247 9.72 -21.12 -1.72
CA VAL A 247 9.16 -19.99 -2.45
C VAL A 247 8.16 -20.49 -3.49
N ILE A 248 7.31 -19.60 -3.98
CA ILE A 248 6.52 -19.86 -5.18
C ILE A 248 7.28 -19.40 -6.43
N SER A 249 6.82 -19.83 -7.62
CA SER A 249 7.37 -19.34 -8.88
C SER A 249 7.25 -17.82 -9.00
N GLY A 250 8.36 -17.18 -9.36
CA GLY A 250 8.43 -15.74 -9.59
C GLY A 250 8.02 -14.88 -8.39
N PHE A 251 8.18 -15.37 -7.14
CA PHE A 251 7.74 -14.65 -5.95
C PHE A 251 8.17 -13.18 -5.96
N THR A 252 7.25 -12.29 -5.62
CA THR A 252 7.52 -10.85 -5.65
C THR A 252 8.38 -10.45 -4.45
N ASN A 253 9.43 -9.66 -4.67
CA ASN A 253 10.29 -9.16 -3.61
C ASN A 253 10.41 -7.65 -3.64
#